data_AF-A0A1S9CBV5-F1
#
_entry.id   AF-A0A1S9CBV5-F1
#
_cell.length_a   1.000
_cell.length_b   1.000
_cell.length_c   1.000
_cell.angle_alpha   90.00
_cell.angle_beta   90.00
_cell.angle_gamma   90.00
#
_symmetry.space_group_name_H-M   'P 1'
#
loop_
_entity.id
_entity.type
_entity.pdbx_description
1 polymer ?
#
loop_
_entity_poly.entity_id
_entity_poly.type
_entity_poly.pdbx_seq_one_letter_code
_entity_poly.pdbx_strand_id
1 'polypeptide(L)'
;MKKYLTILCSATVITSLCLSGCGINEKKTVDKNKVTLENAQKETPQKETTIQKTTTQETVKDLNDVENIADLNLLADHKWLEVEGGNLSGHREPNVIVDIGYGDRDYYAITNEYGQLVAVFAEKIILQDDDSEPVLKSGRYYSDEAKVPGTESPTLDEGHVIADSLGGVSNAYNITPQDSKVNRYGAQSDLESAIRKAGGCTDFSAFITYPDTKTQTPNHYSIEYTIDGQTYYSDFENAS
;
A
#
# COMPACT_ATOMS: atom_id res chain seq x y z
N MET A 1 35.74 -14.66 -26.91
CA MET A 1 35.61 -16.01 -27.51
C MET A 1 35.19 -17.01 -26.44
N LYS A 2 33.88 -17.23 -26.27
CA LYS A 2 33.31 -18.32 -25.48
C LYS A 2 32.26 -18.99 -26.37
N LYS A 3 32.36 -20.32 -26.47
CA LYS A 3 31.72 -21.14 -27.49
C LYS A 3 30.24 -21.40 -27.13
N TYR A 4 29.42 -21.37 -28.17
CA TYR A 4 28.00 -21.72 -28.22
C TYR A 4 27.74 -23.14 -27.71
N LEU A 5 26.63 -23.33 -26.99
CA LEU A 5 25.94 -24.61 -26.90
C LEU A 5 24.44 -24.36 -27.12
N THR A 6 24.02 -24.58 -28.35
CA THR A 6 22.62 -24.61 -28.79
C THR A 6 22.12 -26.04 -28.60
N ILE A 7 21.10 -26.25 -27.77
CA ILE A 7 20.36 -27.52 -27.73
C ILE A 7 18.99 -27.28 -28.34
N LEU A 8 18.82 -27.90 -29.50
CA LEU A 8 17.62 -28.02 -30.31
C LEU A 8 16.93 -29.33 -29.90
N CYS A 9 15.67 -29.28 -29.45
CA CYS A 9 14.83 -30.46 -29.38
C CYS A 9 13.45 -30.13 -29.96
N SER A 10 13.17 -30.79 -31.08
CA SER A 10 12.02 -30.67 -31.95
C SER A 10 11.01 -31.80 -31.74
N ALA A 11 9.76 -31.50 -32.13
CA ALA A 11 8.62 -32.40 -32.38
C ALA A 11 7.86 -32.90 -31.11
N THR A 12 6.53 -32.91 -31.06
CA THR A 12 5.60 -33.34 -32.12
C THR A 12 4.18 -32.78 -31.89
N VAL A 13 3.50 -32.51 -33.00
CA VAL A 13 2.08 -32.12 -33.13
C VAL A 13 1.17 -33.33 -32.91
N ILE A 14 0.08 -33.17 -32.14
CA ILE A 14 -1.12 -34.02 -32.25
C ILE A 14 -2.34 -33.11 -32.34
N THR A 15 -2.88 -33.03 -33.55
CA THR A 15 -4.23 -32.57 -33.87
C THR A 15 -5.23 -33.73 -33.76
N SER A 16 -6.36 -33.53 -33.09
CA SER A 16 -7.58 -34.31 -33.34
C SER A 16 -8.81 -33.39 -33.37
N LEU A 17 -9.62 -33.57 -34.42
CA LEU A 17 -10.80 -32.81 -34.79
C LEU A 17 -12.08 -33.27 -34.06
N CYS A 18 -12.99 -32.29 -33.92
CA CYS A 18 -14.46 -32.30 -34.04
C CYS A 18 -15.32 -33.33 -33.28
N LEU A 19 -16.36 -32.84 -32.59
CA LEU A 19 -17.75 -32.87 -33.08
C LEU A 19 -18.72 -32.14 -32.14
N SER A 20 -19.66 -31.43 -32.77
CA SER A 20 -20.76 -30.62 -32.26
C SER A 20 -21.87 -31.45 -31.62
N GLY A 21 -22.65 -30.86 -30.71
CA GLY A 21 -23.90 -31.46 -30.23
C GLY A 21 -24.76 -30.49 -29.41
N CYS A 22 -25.63 -29.75 -30.09
CA CYS A 22 -26.79 -29.06 -29.50
C CYS A 22 -27.77 -30.07 -28.90
N GLY A 23 -28.42 -29.68 -27.80
CA GLY A 23 -29.60 -30.37 -27.28
C GLY A 23 -30.31 -29.54 -26.22
N ILE A 24 -31.22 -28.65 -26.66
CA ILE A 24 -32.24 -28.01 -25.83
C ILE A 24 -33.54 -28.82 -25.98
N ASN A 25 -34.22 -29.11 -24.87
CA ASN A 25 -35.68 -29.01 -24.68
C ASN A 25 -35.99 -29.41 -23.22
N GLU A 26 -36.51 -28.49 -22.39
CA GLU A 26 -37.96 -28.25 -22.16
C GLU A 26 -38.67 -29.53 -21.70
N LYS A 27 -39.42 -29.61 -20.59
CA LYS A 27 -40.48 -28.75 -20.02
C LYS A 27 -40.99 -29.58 -18.80
N LYS A 28 -41.53 -29.07 -17.70
CA LYS A 28 -42.72 -28.24 -17.48
C LYS A 28 -42.77 -27.99 -15.96
N THR A 29 -42.86 -26.75 -15.49
CA THR A 29 -44.11 -25.99 -15.29
C THR A 29 -44.90 -26.45 -14.07
N VAL A 30 -45.11 -25.55 -13.11
CA VAL A 30 -46.41 -24.90 -12.81
C VAL A 30 -46.07 -23.75 -11.85
N ASP A 31 -46.17 -22.49 -12.28
CA ASP A 31 -47.40 -21.65 -12.31
C ASP A 31 -47.94 -21.42 -10.88
N LYS A 32 -48.28 -20.21 -10.41
CA LYS A 32 -48.88 -19.09 -11.14
C LYS A 32 -49.03 -17.83 -10.25
N ASN A 33 -49.04 -16.68 -10.94
CA ASN A 33 -49.79 -15.44 -10.68
C ASN A 33 -49.22 -14.43 -9.67
N LYS A 34 -49.17 -13.10 -9.95
CA LYS A 34 -49.77 -12.23 -11.00
C LYS A 34 -49.01 -10.86 -10.96
N VAL A 35 -48.36 -10.34 -12.01
CA VAL A 35 -48.79 -9.26 -12.98
C VAL A 35 -49.53 -8.09 -12.27
N THR A 36 -49.19 -6.79 -12.34
CA THR A 36 -48.76 -5.94 -13.48
C THR A 36 -48.12 -4.60 -13.04
N LEU A 37 -47.36 -4.04 -13.99
CA LEU A 37 -46.63 -2.78 -14.20
C LEU A 37 -47.25 -1.45 -13.67
N GLU A 38 -46.39 -0.53 -13.22
CA GLU A 38 -46.36 0.88 -13.68
C GLU A 38 -45.05 1.61 -13.28
N ASN A 39 -44.64 2.56 -14.13
CA ASN A 39 -43.42 3.36 -14.10
C ASN A 39 -43.33 4.31 -12.88
N ALA A 40 -42.12 4.48 -12.34
CA ALA A 40 -41.71 5.75 -11.70
C ALA A 40 -40.19 5.94 -11.79
N GLN A 41 -39.79 6.85 -12.68
CA GLN A 41 -38.50 7.50 -12.70
C GLN A 41 -38.36 8.34 -11.41
N LYS A 42 -37.31 8.13 -10.63
CA LYS A 42 -36.78 9.12 -9.67
C LYS A 42 -35.29 8.91 -9.44
N GLU A 43 -34.57 9.95 -9.83
CA GLU A 43 -33.15 10.19 -9.65
C GLU A 43 -32.71 9.89 -8.21
N THR A 44 -31.57 9.20 -8.06
CA THR A 44 -30.90 9.05 -6.77
C THR A 44 -29.74 10.05 -6.73
N PRO A 45 -29.57 10.87 -5.67
CA PRO A 45 -28.71 12.03 -5.71
C PRO A 45 -27.22 11.67 -5.80
N GLN A 46 -26.57 12.23 -6.82
CA GLN A 46 -25.13 12.43 -6.89
C GLN A 46 -24.69 13.24 -5.67
N LYS A 47 -24.09 12.57 -4.67
CA LYS A 47 -23.43 13.26 -3.55
C LYS A 47 -22.12 13.80 -4.09
N GLU A 48 -22.13 15.06 -4.54
CA GLU A 48 -20.93 15.85 -4.79
C GLU A 48 -20.04 15.81 -3.55
N THR A 49 -18.92 15.09 -3.67
CA THR A 49 -17.86 15.09 -2.66
C THR A 49 -17.22 16.47 -2.68
N THR A 50 -17.58 17.28 -1.69
CA THR A 50 -16.98 18.59 -1.43
C THR A 50 -15.54 18.36 -0.99
N ILE A 51 -14.58 18.67 -1.87
CA ILE A 51 -13.16 18.82 -1.52
C ILE A 51 -13.08 20.02 -0.58
N GLN A 52 -12.76 19.78 0.69
CA GLN A 52 -12.50 20.85 1.64
C GLN A 52 -11.09 21.40 1.42
N LYS A 53 -11.03 22.58 0.79
CA LYS A 53 -9.90 23.49 0.91
C LYS A 53 -9.99 24.15 2.29
N THR A 54 -9.35 23.57 3.29
CA THR A 54 -9.29 24.17 4.63
C THR A 54 -8.13 25.16 4.67
N THR A 55 -8.47 26.45 4.61
CA THR A 55 -7.59 27.55 5.04
C THR A 55 -7.92 27.86 6.49
N THR A 56 -7.06 27.43 7.42
CA THR A 56 -7.01 27.98 8.77
C THR A 56 -5.55 28.15 9.16
N GLN A 57 -5.07 29.40 9.08
CA GLN A 57 -3.83 29.83 9.71
C GLN A 57 -4.04 29.94 11.23
N GLU A 58 -2.96 29.66 11.97
CA GLU A 58 -2.73 29.88 13.40
C GLU A 58 -3.24 28.80 14.38
N THR A 59 -2.42 27.76 14.59
CA THR A 59 -1.55 27.65 15.78
C THR A 59 -0.49 26.57 15.49
N VAL A 60 0.51 26.92 14.67
CA VAL A 60 1.69 26.06 14.46
C VAL A 60 2.75 26.54 15.43
N LYS A 61 2.97 25.77 16.50
CA LYS A 61 4.15 25.91 17.32
C LYS A 61 5.10 24.77 16.91
N ASP A 62 6.15 25.16 16.21
CA ASP A 62 7.33 24.39 15.81
C ASP A 62 7.08 23.07 15.06
N LEU A 63 6.74 23.18 13.78
CA LEU A 63 7.02 22.16 12.74
C LEU A 63 7.92 22.71 11.62
N ASN A 64 8.49 23.91 11.79
CA ASN A 64 9.34 24.58 10.79
C ASN A 64 10.78 24.05 10.74
N ASP A 65 11.13 23.01 11.50
CA ASP A 65 12.50 22.48 11.56
C ASP A 65 12.71 21.20 10.71
N VAL A 66 11.69 20.69 10.02
CA VAL A 66 11.85 19.53 9.12
C VAL A 66 11.62 19.94 7.66
N GLU A 67 12.24 21.04 7.26
CA GLU A 67 12.01 21.67 5.94
C GLU A 67 12.91 21.11 4.83
N ASN A 68 13.63 20.00 5.04
CA ASN A 68 14.43 19.38 3.99
C ASN A 68 14.80 17.93 4.34
N ILE A 69 14.75 17.06 3.32
CA ILE A 69 15.42 15.73 3.25
C ILE A 69 16.95 15.84 3.57
N ALA A 70 17.46 17.07 3.69
CA ALA A 70 18.83 17.46 4.02
C ALA A 70 19.17 17.55 5.51
N ASP A 71 18.33 17.09 6.44
CA ASP A 71 18.79 16.83 7.82
C ASP A 71 19.55 15.48 7.90
N LEU A 72 20.44 15.26 6.91
CA LEU A 72 21.39 14.15 6.81
C LEU A 72 22.28 14.02 8.05
N ASN A 73 22.36 15.06 8.89
CA ASN A 73 23.03 14.98 10.19
C ASN A 73 22.28 14.06 11.19
N LEU A 74 20.96 13.95 11.09
CA LEU A 74 20.18 12.97 11.88
C LEU A 74 20.44 11.53 11.43
N LEU A 75 20.93 11.35 10.19
CA LEU A 75 21.21 10.07 9.54
C LEU A 75 22.71 9.75 9.44
N ALA A 76 23.59 10.61 9.94
CA ALA A 76 25.04 10.45 9.76
C ALA A 76 25.56 9.14 10.38
N ASP A 77 24.88 8.64 11.41
CA ASP A 77 25.20 7.39 12.10
C ASP A 77 24.36 6.19 11.61
N HIS A 78 23.40 6.41 10.71
CA HIS A 78 22.54 5.35 10.22
C HIS A 78 23.26 4.44 9.24
N LYS A 79 23.00 3.14 9.36
CA LYS A 79 23.58 2.12 8.49
C LYS A 79 22.56 1.64 7.48
N TRP A 80 23.01 1.48 6.24
CA TRP A 80 22.25 0.74 5.25
C TRP A 80 22.14 -0.72 5.68
N LEU A 81 20.92 -1.24 5.68
CA LEU A 81 20.62 -2.63 5.96
C LEU A 81 19.73 -3.19 4.85
N GLU A 82 20.17 -4.28 4.25
CA GLU A 82 19.39 -5.03 3.26
C GLU A 82 18.49 -6.03 3.98
N VAL A 83 17.20 -6.02 3.66
CA VAL A 83 16.19 -6.89 4.27
C VAL A 83 15.26 -7.39 3.18
N GLU A 84 15.15 -8.71 3.04
CA GLU A 84 14.20 -9.35 2.13
C GLU A 84 12.78 -8.79 2.32
N GLY A 85 12.14 -8.35 1.23
CA GLY A 85 10.84 -7.69 1.29
C GLY A 85 9.71 -8.55 1.88
N GLY A 86 9.84 -9.88 1.82
CA GLY A 86 8.91 -10.83 2.42
C GLY A 86 9.33 -11.35 3.80
N ASN A 87 10.32 -10.75 4.44
CA ASN A 87 10.78 -11.17 5.76
C ASN A 87 9.70 -10.90 6.82
N LEU A 88 9.08 -11.97 7.32
CA LEU A 88 7.99 -11.90 8.29
C LEU A 88 8.45 -11.62 9.73
N SER A 89 9.75 -11.55 9.98
CA SER A 89 10.29 -11.14 11.28
C SER A 89 9.79 -9.74 11.62
N GLY A 90 9.22 -9.58 12.81
CA GLY A 90 8.82 -8.26 13.34
C GLY A 90 9.95 -7.44 13.94
N HIS A 91 11.18 -7.98 13.98
CA HIS A 91 12.32 -7.30 14.58
C HIS A 91 12.90 -6.24 13.65
N ARG A 92 13.29 -5.10 14.22
CA ARG A 92 13.98 -4.01 13.54
C ARG A 92 15.28 -3.68 14.24
N GLU A 93 16.30 -3.43 13.44
CA GLU A 93 17.56 -2.89 13.91
C GLU A 93 17.43 -1.38 14.19
N PRO A 94 18.11 -0.87 15.22
CA PRO A 94 18.14 0.55 15.52
C PRO A 94 19.06 1.32 14.56
N ASN A 95 18.72 2.58 14.27
CA ASN A 95 19.50 3.50 13.43
C ASN A 95 19.90 2.90 12.07
N VAL A 96 18.94 2.35 11.33
CA VAL A 96 19.17 1.83 9.98
C VAL A 96 18.30 2.53 8.94
N ILE A 97 18.79 2.49 7.71
CA ILE A 97 18.06 2.82 6.49
C ILE A 97 17.85 1.51 5.73
N VAL A 98 16.61 1.23 5.36
CA VAL A 98 16.22 -0.01 4.67
C VAL A 98 15.47 0.36 3.40
N ASP A 99 15.85 -0.26 2.28
CA ASP A 99 15.05 -0.23 1.07
C ASP A 99 13.80 -1.10 1.26
N ILE A 100 12.64 -0.47 1.08
CA ILE A 100 11.32 -1.07 1.22
C ILE A 100 10.51 -1.00 -0.08
N GLY A 101 11.15 -0.68 -1.20
CA GLY A 101 10.56 -0.72 -2.53
C GLY A 101 10.59 -2.12 -3.11
N TYR A 102 9.54 -2.49 -3.82
CA TYR A 102 9.51 -3.72 -4.58
C TYR A 102 10.21 -3.53 -5.93
N GLY A 103 11.17 -4.40 -6.25
CA GLY A 103 11.91 -4.35 -7.52
C GLY A 103 12.91 -3.19 -7.53
N ASP A 104 12.88 -2.38 -8.59
CA ASP A 104 13.83 -1.27 -8.79
C ASP A 104 13.29 0.06 -8.22
N ARG A 105 12.44 0.01 -7.19
CA ARG A 105 11.81 1.20 -6.58
C ARG A 105 12.67 1.69 -5.42
N ASP A 106 13.01 2.98 -5.43
CA ASP A 106 13.80 3.61 -4.38
C ASP A 106 12.92 4.16 -3.25
N TYR A 107 12.47 3.28 -2.35
CA TYR A 107 11.68 3.66 -1.17
C TYR A 107 12.47 3.38 0.10
N TYR A 108 12.65 4.37 0.96
CA TYR A 108 13.58 4.25 2.10
C TYR A 108 12.86 4.44 3.42
N ALA A 109 13.01 3.45 4.30
CA ALA A 109 12.53 3.46 5.67
C ALA A 109 13.68 3.73 6.65
N ILE A 110 13.39 4.48 7.72
CA ILE A 110 14.38 4.90 8.71
C ILE A 110 13.92 4.53 10.12
N THR A 111 14.80 3.88 10.88
CA THR A 111 14.56 3.60 12.30
C THR A 111 15.34 4.52 13.23
N ASN A 112 14.82 4.78 14.42
CA ASN A 112 15.55 5.47 15.49
C ASN A 112 16.39 4.49 16.34
N GLU A 113 17.01 4.99 17.41
CA GLU A 113 17.86 4.19 18.32
C GLU A 113 17.12 3.07 19.07
N TYR A 114 15.77 3.09 19.06
CA TYR A 114 14.90 2.09 19.66
C TYR A 114 14.32 1.11 18.63
N GLY A 115 14.76 1.21 17.37
CA GLY A 115 14.24 0.39 16.27
C GLY A 115 12.82 0.77 15.84
N GLN A 116 12.28 1.91 16.29
CA GLN A 116 10.98 2.39 15.84
C GLN A 116 11.09 2.97 14.43
N LEU A 117 10.15 2.65 13.54
CA LEU A 117 10.08 3.21 12.20
C LEU A 117 9.59 4.66 12.29
N VAL A 118 10.48 5.64 12.12
CA VAL A 118 10.17 7.05 12.36
C VAL A 118 9.95 7.84 11.07
N ALA A 119 10.46 7.35 9.94
CA ALA A 119 10.25 7.99 8.65
C ALA A 119 10.27 7.01 7.48
N VAL A 120 9.50 7.33 6.43
CA VAL A 120 9.51 6.65 5.13
C VAL A 120 9.49 7.70 4.02
N PHE A 121 10.36 7.54 3.03
CA PHE A 121 10.51 8.47 1.92
C PHE A 121 10.52 7.76 0.56
N ALA A 122 9.93 8.41 -0.45
CA ALA A 122 10.09 8.04 -1.84
C ALA A 122 10.03 9.28 -2.72
N GLU A 123 11.02 9.46 -3.60
CA GLU A 123 10.98 10.55 -4.60
C GLU A 123 9.77 10.40 -5.53
N LYS A 124 9.43 9.15 -5.86
CA LYS A 124 8.31 8.83 -6.75
C LYS A 124 7.67 7.51 -6.36
N ILE A 125 6.37 7.54 -6.08
CA ILE A 125 5.56 6.33 -5.93
C ILE A 125 5.13 5.82 -7.31
N ILE A 126 5.56 4.60 -7.62
CA ILE A 126 5.20 3.85 -8.82
C ILE A 126 4.26 2.72 -8.42
N LEU A 127 3.03 2.75 -8.96
CA LEU A 127 2.03 1.73 -8.68
C LEU A 127 2.53 0.33 -9.05
N GLN A 128 2.00 -0.67 -8.36
CA GLN A 128 2.14 -2.07 -8.73
C GLN A 128 1.47 -2.32 -10.10
N ASP A 129 2.07 -3.20 -10.89
CA ASP A 129 1.53 -3.67 -12.17
C ASP A 129 1.31 -5.19 -12.12
N ASP A 130 0.07 -5.59 -11.80
CA ASP A 130 -0.35 -6.98 -11.67
C ASP A 130 -0.11 -7.83 -12.94
N ASP A 131 -0.02 -7.19 -14.11
CA ASP A 131 0.14 -7.88 -15.40
C ASP A 131 1.62 -8.18 -15.71
N SER A 132 2.55 -7.35 -15.22
CA SER A 132 3.98 -7.45 -15.56
C SER A 132 4.89 -7.81 -14.39
N GLU A 133 4.45 -7.59 -13.16
CA GLU A 133 5.19 -7.90 -11.94
C GLU A 133 4.80 -9.27 -11.37
N PRO A 134 5.71 -9.99 -10.69
CA PRO A 134 5.43 -11.35 -10.23
C PRO A 134 4.64 -11.34 -8.91
N VAL A 135 3.41 -10.85 -8.98
CA VAL A 135 2.45 -10.87 -7.88
C VAL A 135 1.85 -12.26 -7.68
N LEU A 136 1.43 -12.54 -6.45
CA LEU A 136 0.65 -13.72 -6.11
C LEU A 136 -0.75 -13.65 -6.74
N LYS A 137 -1.47 -14.77 -6.76
CA LYS A 137 -2.88 -14.80 -7.20
C LYS A 137 -3.81 -13.88 -6.41
N SER A 138 -3.39 -13.46 -5.22
CA SER A 138 -4.09 -12.47 -4.39
C SER A 138 -3.88 -11.03 -4.87
N GLY A 139 -2.99 -10.77 -5.83
CA GLY A 139 -2.52 -9.43 -6.20
C GLY A 139 -1.41 -8.90 -5.30
N ARG A 140 -0.97 -9.66 -4.29
CA ARG A 140 0.06 -9.21 -3.34
C ARG A 140 1.46 -9.64 -3.76
N TYR A 141 2.50 -8.90 -3.40
CA TYR A 141 3.88 -9.36 -3.60
C TYR A 141 4.26 -10.52 -2.68
N TYR A 142 3.77 -10.49 -1.44
CA TYR A 142 4.09 -11.50 -0.43
C TYR A 142 2.80 -12.07 0.17
N SER A 143 2.90 -13.28 0.71
CA SER A 143 1.73 -14.02 1.22
C SER A 143 1.21 -13.48 2.55
N ASP A 144 2.07 -12.77 3.28
CA ASP A 144 1.83 -12.29 4.64
C ASP A 144 2.79 -11.13 4.96
N GLU A 145 2.50 -10.42 6.04
CA GLU A 145 3.23 -9.25 6.53
C GLU A 145 4.07 -9.58 7.77
N ALA A 146 5.11 -8.77 7.99
CA ALA A 146 5.95 -8.85 9.17
C ALA A 146 5.19 -8.67 10.49
N LYS A 147 5.48 -9.54 11.47
CA LYS A 147 4.79 -9.58 12.77
C LYS A 147 5.42 -8.63 13.79
N VAL A 148 5.38 -7.33 13.48
CA VAL A 148 5.93 -6.26 14.34
C VAL A 148 5.22 -6.24 15.70
N PRO A 149 5.92 -6.12 16.84
CA PRO A 149 5.27 -6.09 18.16
C PRO A 149 4.11 -5.08 18.23
N GLY A 150 2.94 -5.56 18.63
CA GLY A 150 1.67 -4.84 18.61
C GLY A 150 0.66 -5.41 17.60
N THR A 151 1.11 -6.03 16.50
CA THR A 151 0.19 -6.61 15.48
C THR A 151 -0.52 -7.87 15.95
N GLU A 152 -0.14 -8.44 17.09
CA GLU A 152 -0.91 -9.51 17.74
C GLU A 152 -2.28 -9.05 18.27
N SER A 153 -2.50 -7.74 18.40
CA SER A 153 -3.77 -7.19 18.84
C SER A 153 -4.86 -7.39 17.77
N PRO A 154 -6.06 -7.88 18.10
CA PRO A 154 -7.14 -8.06 17.13
C PRO A 154 -7.74 -6.74 16.62
N THR A 155 -7.34 -5.60 17.19
CA THR A 155 -7.77 -4.26 16.77
C THR A 155 -6.71 -3.51 15.96
N LEU A 156 -5.53 -4.10 15.81
CA LEU A 156 -4.43 -3.55 15.03
C LEU A 156 -4.14 -4.48 13.85
N ASP A 157 -3.91 -3.88 12.69
CA ASP A 157 -3.46 -4.57 11.50
C ASP A 157 -1.94 -4.44 11.35
N GLU A 158 -1.39 -5.27 10.47
CA GLU A 158 -0.08 -5.11 9.87
C GLU A 158 -0.16 -4.01 8.79
N GLY A 159 -0.32 -2.76 9.23
CA GLY A 159 -0.54 -1.62 8.34
C GLY A 159 0.74 -1.26 7.59
N HIS A 160 0.70 -1.33 6.26
CA HIS A 160 1.75 -0.79 5.42
C HIS A 160 1.82 0.73 5.52
N VAL A 161 3.02 1.29 5.54
CA VAL A 161 3.21 2.73 5.35
C VAL A 161 3.06 3.07 3.85
N ILE A 162 3.70 2.29 2.98
CA ILE A 162 3.45 2.26 1.54
C ILE A 162 2.87 0.90 1.16
N ALA A 163 1.62 0.85 0.73
CA ALA A 163 0.93 -0.41 0.39
C ALA A 163 1.59 -1.19 -0.75
N ASP A 164 1.30 -2.51 -0.82
CA ASP A 164 1.70 -3.39 -1.93
C ASP A 164 1.31 -2.76 -3.29
N SER A 165 0.08 -2.25 -3.40
CA SER A 165 -0.44 -1.60 -4.63
C SER A 165 0.28 -0.30 -5.03
N LEU A 166 1.06 0.28 -4.11
CA LEU A 166 1.92 1.44 -4.32
C LEU A 166 3.40 1.05 -4.50
N GLY A 167 3.70 -0.26 -4.55
CA GLY A 167 5.04 -0.78 -4.75
C GLY A 167 5.83 -1.03 -3.46
N GLY A 168 5.22 -0.98 -2.28
CA GLY A 168 5.91 -1.28 -1.02
C GLY A 168 6.02 -2.77 -0.73
N VAL A 169 7.02 -3.18 0.04
CA VAL A 169 7.22 -4.58 0.49
C VAL A 169 6.60 -4.85 1.87
N SER A 170 6.57 -6.10 2.30
CA SER A 170 5.87 -6.53 3.54
C SER A 170 6.79 -6.78 4.74
N ASN A 171 8.05 -6.32 4.70
CA ASN A 171 9.01 -6.49 5.80
C ASN A 171 8.74 -5.52 6.96
N ALA A 172 9.35 -5.75 8.13
CA ALA A 172 9.09 -4.95 9.33
C ALA A 172 9.36 -3.44 9.16
N TYR A 173 10.17 -3.03 8.19
CA TYR A 173 10.54 -1.63 7.98
C TYR A 173 9.50 -0.86 7.14
N ASN A 174 8.47 -1.53 6.64
CA ASN A 174 7.31 -0.90 5.99
C ASN A 174 5.97 -1.22 6.66
N ILE A 175 5.97 -2.05 7.70
CA ILE A 175 4.75 -2.47 8.41
C ILE A 175 4.71 -1.85 9.80
N THR A 176 3.59 -1.32 10.25
CA THR A 176 3.39 -0.83 11.63
C THR A 176 2.10 -1.42 12.22
N PRO A 177 2.00 -1.64 13.54
CA PRO A 177 0.73 -1.92 14.18
C PRO A 177 -0.20 -0.72 14.02
N GLN A 178 -1.22 -0.83 13.17
CA GLN A 178 -2.11 0.29 12.82
C GLN A 178 -3.56 -0.03 13.16
N ASP A 179 -4.32 0.93 13.69
CA ASP A 179 -5.76 0.74 13.97
C ASP A 179 -6.49 0.24 12.72
N SER A 180 -7.20 -0.89 12.84
CA SER A 180 -7.79 -1.56 11.68
C SER A 180 -8.84 -0.71 10.95
N LYS A 181 -9.52 0.24 11.62
CA LYS A 181 -10.46 1.13 10.92
C LYS A 181 -9.71 2.21 10.15
N VAL A 182 -8.68 2.80 10.76
CA VAL A 182 -7.81 3.79 10.09
C VAL A 182 -7.17 3.17 8.85
N ASN A 183 -6.62 1.97 8.99
CA ASN A 183 -5.98 1.20 7.91
C ASN A 183 -6.95 0.88 6.76
N ARG A 184 -8.08 0.22 7.07
CA ARG A 184 -8.95 -0.38 6.03
C ARG A 184 -9.97 0.57 5.44
N TYR A 185 -10.39 1.59 6.20
CA TYR A 185 -11.55 2.43 5.86
C TYR A 185 -11.38 3.91 6.22
N GLY A 186 -10.21 4.31 6.74
CA GLY A 186 -9.96 5.66 7.23
C GLY A 186 -8.89 6.39 6.43
N ALA A 187 -8.15 7.26 7.12
CA ALA A 187 -7.19 8.17 6.50
C ALA A 187 -6.11 7.46 5.66
N GLN A 188 -5.63 6.30 6.09
CA GLN A 188 -4.67 5.49 5.33
C GLN A 188 -5.28 5.00 4.01
N SER A 189 -6.45 4.37 4.05
CA SER A 189 -7.17 3.91 2.86
C SER A 189 -7.51 5.07 1.91
N ASP A 190 -7.91 6.24 2.43
CA ASP A 190 -8.23 7.41 1.62
C ASP A 190 -6.99 7.98 0.92
N LEU A 191 -5.87 8.08 1.63
CA LEU A 191 -4.55 8.45 1.09
C LEU A 191 -4.15 7.52 -0.06
N GLU A 192 -4.16 6.21 0.17
CA GLU A 192 -3.79 5.22 -0.84
C GLU A 192 -4.72 5.27 -2.06
N SER A 193 -6.02 5.46 -1.82
CA SER A 193 -7.01 5.62 -2.89
C SER A 193 -6.72 6.84 -3.76
N ALA A 194 -6.35 7.97 -3.15
CA ALA A 194 -6.01 9.19 -3.87
C ALA A 194 -4.78 9.00 -4.77
N ILE A 195 -3.69 8.44 -4.22
CA ILE A 195 -2.45 8.17 -4.97
C ILE A 195 -2.71 7.20 -6.12
N ARG A 196 -3.43 6.11 -5.89
CA ARG A 196 -3.77 5.13 -6.94
C ARG A 196 -4.59 5.75 -8.07
N LYS A 197 -5.60 6.56 -7.74
CA LYS A 197 -6.45 7.24 -8.74
C LYS A 197 -5.65 8.23 -9.59
N ALA A 198 -4.60 8.82 -9.03
CA ALA A 198 -3.70 9.73 -9.74
C ALA A 198 -2.63 9.01 -10.58
N GLY A 199 -2.47 7.68 -10.43
CA GLY A 199 -1.42 6.93 -11.12
C GLY A 199 -0.05 6.98 -10.42
N GLY A 200 -0.02 7.35 -9.13
CA GLY A 200 1.19 7.56 -8.34
C GLY A 200 1.28 8.98 -7.76
N CYS A 201 2.39 9.27 -7.10
CA CYS A 201 2.72 10.61 -6.58
C CYS A 201 4.24 10.82 -6.58
N THR A 202 4.67 12.04 -6.31
CA THR A 202 6.09 12.38 -6.03
C THR A 202 6.24 12.93 -4.62
N ASP A 203 7.48 13.04 -4.16
CA ASP A 203 7.83 13.69 -2.89
C ASP A 203 7.08 13.10 -1.69
N PHE A 204 6.91 11.78 -1.68
CA PHE A 204 6.22 11.09 -0.59
C PHE A 204 7.11 11.08 0.64
N SER A 205 6.61 11.62 1.74
CA SER A 205 7.27 11.65 3.04
C SER A 205 6.27 11.31 4.12
N ALA A 206 6.51 10.24 4.88
CA ALA A 206 5.73 9.88 6.05
C ALA A 206 6.59 9.98 7.30
N PHE A 207 6.14 10.77 8.27
CA PHE A 207 6.71 10.88 9.60
C PHE A 207 5.80 10.20 10.61
N ILE A 208 6.38 9.34 11.45
CA ILE A 208 5.64 8.46 12.34
C ILE A 208 6.09 8.72 13.77
N THR A 209 5.14 9.02 14.65
CA THR A 209 5.43 9.35 16.05
C THR A 209 4.90 8.28 16.99
N TYR A 210 5.56 8.19 18.14
CA TYR A 210 5.32 7.15 19.14
C TYR A 210 5.06 7.78 20.51
N PRO A 211 4.20 7.16 21.34
CA PRO A 211 3.88 7.69 22.66
C PRO A 211 5.03 7.54 23.66
N ASP A 212 5.92 6.58 23.43
CA ASP A 212 7.13 6.34 24.20
C ASP A 212 8.17 5.58 23.36
N THR A 213 9.33 5.28 23.95
CA THR A 213 10.46 4.59 23.28
C THR A 213 10.44 3.07 23.44
N LYS A 214 9.40 2.50 24.06
CA LYS A 214 9.29 1.07 24.37
C LYS A 214 8.37 0.35 23.40
N THR A 215 7.29 1.00 22.99
CA THR A 215 6.31 0.41 22.07
C THR A 215 6.77 0.48 20.61
N GLN A 216 6.36 -0.49 19.79
CA GLN A 216 6.47 -0.44 18.33
C GLN A 216 5.16 -0.04 17.66
N THR A 217 4.12 0.27 18.46
CA THR A 217 2.85 0.83 18.00
C THR A 217 2.93 2.37 18.00
N PRO A 218 2.87 3.01 16.82
CA PRO A 218 2.84 4.47 16.74
C PRO A 218 1.52 5.03 17.26
N ASN A 219 1.50 6.31 17.62
CA ASN A 219 0.26 7.01 17.96
C ASN A 219 -0.20 7.95 16.84
N HIS A 220 0.65 8.37 15.91
CA HIS A 220 0.29 9.35 14.89
C HIS A 220 1.16 9.27 13.64
N TYR A 221 0.57 9.65 12.50
CA TYR A 221 1.20 9.72 11.19
C TYR A 221 1.00 11.13 10.60
N SER A 222 2.06 11.70 10.06
CA SER A 222 2.02 12.92 9.25
C SER A 222 2.64 12.63 7.88
N ILE A 223 1.83 12.68 6.84
CA ILE A 223 2.21 12.26 5.49
C ILE A 223 2.03 13.41 4.52
N GLU A 224 3.07 13.72 3.76
CA GLU A 224 3.08 14.68 2.67
C GLU A 224 3.34 13.95 1.34
N TYR A 225 2.66 14.37 0.28
CA TYR A 225 2.86 13.83 -1.06
C TYR A 225 2.34 14.79 -2.14
N THR A 226 2.92 14.74 -3.32
CA THR A 226 2.60 15.63 -4.45
C THR A 226 1.91 14.87 -5.58
N ILE A 227 0.74 15.35 -6.01
CA ILE A 227 0.03 14.86 -7.20
C ILE A 227 -0.16 16.05 -8.16
N ASP A 228 0.23 15.88 -9.42
CA ASP A 228 0.10 16.90 -10.48
C ASP A 228 0.64 18.29 -10.07
N GLY A 229 1.73 18.32 -9.29
CA GLY A 229 2.36 19.54 -8.79
C GLY A 229 1.63 20.22 -7.63
N GLN A 230 0.62 19.58 -7.05
CA GLN A 230 -0.05 20.02 -5.82
C GLN A 230 0.33 19.11 -4.66
N THR A 231 0.79 19.72 -3.57
CA THR A 231 1.12 19.03 -2.31
C THR A 231 -0.14 18.80 -1.48
N TYR A 232 -0.28 17.57 -0.98
CA TYR A 232 -1.35 17.12 -0.10
C TYR A 232 -0.76 16.65 1.22
N TYR A 233 -1.55 16.81 2.29
CA TYR A 233 -1.18 16.45 3.65
C TYR A 233 -2.23 15.51 4.23
N SER A 234 -1.80 14.39 4.80
CA SER A 234 -2.63 13.45 5.55
C SER A 234 -2.04 13.33 6.96
N ASP A 235 -2.76 13.84 7.94
CA ASP A 235 -2.32 13.91 9.33
C ASP A 235 -3.38 13.24 10.22
N PHE A 236 -3.03 12.14 10.88
CA PHE A 236 -4.01 11.32 11.59
C PHE A 236 -3.44 10.53 12.77
N GLU A 237 -4.26 10.35 13.80
CA GLU A 237 -3.98 9.50 14.94
C GLU A 237 -4.12 8.01 14.58
N ASN A 238 -3.31 7.17 15.21
CA ASN A 238 -3.40 5.72 15.14
C ASN A 238 -4.45 5.17 16.12
N ALA A 239 -5.64 5.77 16.10
CA ALA A 239 -6.76 5.43 16.94
C ALA A 239 -8.08 5.79 16.24
N SER A 240 -9.09 4.94 16.38
CA SER A 240 -10.43 5.13 15.80
C SER A 240 -11.55 5.39 16.80
#